data_AF-A0A2P2K1J8-F1
#
_entry.id   AF-A0A2P2K1J8-F1
#
_cell.length_a   1.000
_cell.length_b   1.000
_cell.length_c   1.000
_cell.angle_alpha   90.00
_cell.angle_beta   90.00
_cell.angle_gamma   90.00
#
_symmetry.space_group_name_H-M   'P 1'
#
loop_
_entity.id
_entity.type
_entity.pdbx_description
1 polymer ?
#
loop_
_entity_poly.entity_id
_entity_poly.type
_entity_poly.pdbx_seq_one_letter_code
_entity_poly.pdbx_strand_id
1 'polypeptide(L)' 'MTEAEARKILGVAENSTWEEISTRYDNLFESNMKNGSFYLQSKVHRAKECLETVYQKQDGGSTST' A
#
# COMPACT_ATOMS: atom_id res chain seq x y z
N MET A 1 -7.35 8.61 0.73
CA MET A 1 -7.38 7.71 1.90
C MET A 1 -6.28 8.12 2.85
N THR A 2 -6.41 7.78 4.11
CA THR A 2 -5.38 8.00 5.13
C THR A 2 -4.39 6.84 5.18
N GLU A 3 -3.20 7.07 5.74
CA GLU A 3 -2.22 6.00 5.96
C GLU A 3 -2.80 4.85 6.79
N ALA A 4 -3.53 5.17 7.87
CA ALA A 4 -4.17 4.18 8.73
C ALA A 4 -5.19 3.31 7.98
N GLU A 5 -5.97 3.89 7.06
CA GLU A 5 -6.88 3.13 6.20
C GLU A 5 -6.11 2.23 5.23
N ALA A 6 -5.05 2.75 4.61
CA ALA A 6 -4.21 1.97 3.69
C ALA A 6 -3.58 0.76 4.38
N ARG A 7 -3.04 0.95 5.58
CA ARG A 7 -2.47 -0.14 6.40
C ARG A 7 -3.51 -1.19 6.76
N LYS A 8 -4.74 -0.77 7.12
CA LYS A 8 -5.85 -1.70 7.37
C LYS A 8 -6.26 -2.48 6.13
N ILE A 9 -6.31 -1.85 4.96
CA ILE A 9 -6.66 -2.50 3.68
C ILE A 9 -5.63 -3.58 3.32
N LEU A 10 -4.33 -3.29 3.49
CA LEU A 10 -3.29 -4.28 3.22
C LEU A 10 -3.12 -5.28 4.39
N GLY A 11 -3.59 -4.95 5.59
CA GLY A 11 -3.43 -5.78 6.77
C GLY A 11 -1.98 -5.82 7.25
N VAL A 12 -1.34 -4.65 7.30
CA VAL A 12 0.04 -4.45 7.75
C VAL A 12 0.06 -3.60 9.02
N ALA A 13 1.10 -3.77 9.84
CA ALA A 13 1.28 -2.98 11.07
C ALA A 13 1.85 -1.59 10.75
N GLU A 14 1.82 -0.68 11.74
CA GLU A 14 2.36 0.68 11.58
C GLU A 14 3.87 0.71 11.33
N ASN A 15 4.60 -0.26 11.87
CA ASN A 15 6.05 -0.38 11.74
C ASN A 15 6.49 -1.39 10.66
N SER A 16 5.57 -1.89 9.84
CA SER A 16 5.92 -2.82 8.76
C SER A 16 6.91 -2.18 7.79
N THR A 17 7.86 -2.95 7.27
CA THR A 17 8.83 -2.45 6.28
C THR A 17 8.18 -2.27 4.91
N TRP A 18 8.83 -1.54 4.01
CA TRP A 18 8.37 -1.41 2.62
C TRP A 18 8.29 -2.78 1.90
N GLU A 19 9.22 -3.69 2.21
CA GLU A 19 9.24 -5.05 1.66
C GLU A 19 8.02 -5.87 2.13
N GLU A 20 7.67 -5.80 3.41
CA GLU A 20 6.48 -6.44 3.95
C GLU A 20 5.20 -5.87 3.33
N ILE A 21 5.12 -4.55 3.17
CA ILE A 21 4.00 -3.86 2.52
C ILE A 21 3.86 -4.31 1.05
N SER A 22 4.96 -4.35 0.30
CA SER A 22 4.98 -4.76 -1.10
C SER A 22 4.55 -6.21 -1.27
N THR A 23 5.13 -7.11 -0.47
CA THR A 23 4.77 -8.53 -0.46
C THR A 23 3.29 -8.73 -0.15
N ARG A 24 2.76 -7.99 0.82
CA ARG A 24 1.36 -8.09 1.21
C ARG A 24 0.41 -7.56 0.12
N TYR A 25 0.79 -6.47 -0.52
CA TYR A 25 0.09 -5.94 -1.69
C TYR A 25 0.03 -6.95 -2.83
N ASP A 26 1.16 -7.55 -3.23
CA ASP A 26 1.21 -8.45 -4.39
C ASP A 26 0.29 -9.67 -4.18
N ASN A 27 0.33 -10.26 -2.98
CA ASN A 27 -0.54 -11.39 -2.62
C ASN A 27 -2.04 -11.03 -2.67
N LEU A 28 -2.41 -9.85 -2.14
CA LEU A 28 -3.80 -9.39 -2.16
C LEU A 28 -4.25 -9.04 -3.57
N PHE A 29 -3.38 -8.39 -4.35
CA PHE A 29 -3.66 -7.99 -5.72
C PHE A 29 -3.86 -9.21 -6.62
N GLU A 30 -3.01 -10.23 -6.51
CA GLU A 30 -3.15 -11.48 -7.27
C GLU A 30 -4.42 -12.24 -6.89
N SER A 31 -4.71 -12.36 -5.59
CA SER A 31 -5.93 -13.03 -5.11
C SER A 31 -7.20 -12.34 -5.61
N ASN A 32 -7.23 -11.01 -5.57
CA ASN A 32 -8.34 -10.21 -6.05
C ASN A 32 -8.45 -10.18 -7.58
N MET A 33 -7.36 -10.31 -8.34
CA MET A 33 -7.44 -10.51 -9.80
C MET A 33 -8.19 -11.78 -10.16
N LYS A 34 -8.01 -12.85 -9.37
CA LYS A 34 -8.62 -14.16 -9.63
C LYS A 34 -10.07 -14.24 -9.15
N ASN A 35 -10.34 -13.71 -7.95
CA ASN A 35 -11.60 -13.96 -7.25
C ASN A 35 -12.30 -12.67 -6.75
N GLY A 36 -11.66 -11.52 -6.88
CA GLY A 36 -12.15 -10.25 -6.37
C GLY A 36 -12.98 -9.47 -7.38
N SER A 37 -13.53 -8.35 -6.93
CA SER A 37 -14.15 -7.37 -7.80
C SER A 37 -13.18 -6.25 -8.15
N PHE A 38 -13.44 -5.56 -9.27
CA PHE A 38 -12.69 -4.37 -9.65
C PHE A 38 -12.62 -3.32 -8.54
N TYR A 39 -13.68 -3.20 -7.74
CA TYR A 39 -13.73 -2.29 -6.61
C TYR A 39 -12.70 -2.66 -5.52
N LEU A 40 -12.67 -3.94 -5.13
CA LEU A 40 -11.71 -4.44 -4.13
C LEU A 40 -10.28 -4.28 -4.64
N GLN A 41 -10.04 -4.59 -5.90
CA GLN A 41 -8.75 -4.42 -6.53
C GLN A 41 -8.29 -2.96 -6.55
N SER A 42 -9.21 -2.05 -6.93
CA SER A 42 -8.95 -0.61 -6.90
C SER A 42 -8.64 -0.10 -5.48
N LYS A 43 -9.27 -0.67 -4.45
CA LYS A 43 -8.96 -0.31 -3.05
C LYS A 43 -7.57 -0.76 -2.63
N VAL A 44 -7.16 -1.98 -2.96
CA VAL A 44 -5.82 -2.51 -2.67
C VAL A 44 -4.75 -1.71 -3.42
N HIS A 45 -4.97 -1.39 -4.70
CA HIS A 45 -4.05 -0.56 -5.48
C HIS A 45 -3.86 0.82 -4.85
N ARG A 46 -4.95 1.52 -4.56
CA ARG A 46 -4.85 2.87 -3.99
C ARG A 46 -4.25 2.87 -2.58
N ALA A 47 -4.40 1.77 -1.81
CA ALA A 47 -3.74 1.60 -0.52
C ALA A 47 -2.22 1.55 -0.66
N LYS A 48 -1.71 0.83 -1.68
CA LYS A 48 -0.28 0.82 -1.99
C LYS A 48 0.24 2.22 -2.36
N GLU A 49 -0.43 2.92 -3.29
CA GLU A 49 -0.03 4.28 -3.72
C GLU A 49 0.03 5.27 -2.54
N CYS A 50 -0.90 5.13 -1.59
CA CYS A 50 -0.93 5.93 -0.38
C CYS A 50 0.32 5.69 0.49
N LEU A 51 0.73 4.43 0.69
CA LEU A 51 1.91 4.09 1.48
C LEU A 51 3.21 4.41 0.73
N GLU A 52 3.26 4.25 -0.60
CA GLU A 52 4.40 4.67 -1.42
C GLU A 52 4.71 6.15 -1.21
N THR A 53 3.69 7.01 -1.18
CA THR A 53 3.86 8.44 -0.94
C THR A 53 4.45 8.74 0.44
N VAL A 54 4.13 7.94 1.47
CA VAL A 54 4.67 8.09 2.83
C VAL A 54 6.13 7.64 2.88
N TYR A 55 6.45 6.49 2.27
CA TYR A 55 7.82 5.96 2.24
C TYR A 55 8.74 6.80 1.37
N GLN A 56 8.28 7.28 0.21
CA GLN A 56 9.07 8.20 -0.62
C GLN A 56 9.38 9.51 0.11
N LYS A 57 8.48 9.99 0.99
CA LYS A 57 8.76 11.15 1.85
C LYS A 57 9.76 10.83 2.96
N GLN A 58 9.83 9.59 3.44
CA GLN A 58 10.82 9.16 4.44
C GLN A 58 12.21 8.92 3.85
N ASP A 59 12.27 8.36 2.63
CA ASP A 59 13.53 8.11 1.92
C ASP A 59 14.06 9.39 1.24
N GLY A 60 13.15 10.27 0.82
CA GLY A 60 13.41 11.55 0.14
C GLY A 60 13.68 12.74 1.05
N GLY A 61 14.52 12.56 2.08
CA GLY A 61 15.15 13.70 2.74
C GLY A 61 16.04 14.47 1.76
N SER A 62 15.48 15.51 1.15
CA SER A 62 16.09 16.53 0.25
C SER A 62 15.85 16.33 -1.24
N THR A 63 14.74 16.89 -1.73
CA THR A 63 14.80 17.90 -2.81
C THR A 63 13.65 18.88 -2.62
N SER A 64 13.88 19.89 -1.79
CA SER A 64 13.35 21.22 -2.08
C SER A 64 13.97 21.68 -3.39
N THR A 65 13.17 22.06 -4.39
CA THR A 65 13.19 23.33 -5.15
C THR A 65 12.27 23.20 -6.35
#